data_AF-A0A1N6WIM2-F1
#
_entry.id   AF-A0A1N6WIM2-F1
#
_cell.length_a   1.000
_cell.length_b   1.000
_cell.length_c   1.000
_cell.angle_alpha   90.00
_cell.angle_beta   90.00
_cell.angle_gamma   90.00
#
_symmetry.space_group_name_H-M   'P 1'
#
loop_
_entity.id
_entity.type
_entity.pdbx_description
1 polymer ?
#
loop_
_entity_poly.entity_id
_entity_poly.type
_entity_poly.pdbx_seq_one_letter_code
_entity_poly.pdbx_strand_id
1 'polypeptide(L)'
;MDLDFAIRHSGRPAAAMTRRDVARVLLAVPSGHALVALPDLRRQLLAAGNPLSVRFWESAKAVLMSIESGVATVGDVQRWLESSGTEPIMLTRSYFLWPEESERGPIATEMYERLVEFLEERLAAGEIDADALAAGDPDARHAYEELQERWLGTPLPDGRVPNVVVNDEQDQELYAAWDEEEAFALSELRRVLDDLPEPPFPESDLRSAARRLRVTLTRPGYPGNVLRACAGLENGDLPERDEDLWLTVAAGIAAPISDLPDEEDAARFFDMEGELSHEDSILASLCAIHHADWLASVIALVRYGPGVLASPERIARFIADSEDVDVDPDEPEDLEATEMLFTAVTPLWAHLGIVDRAEVLTPLGWWGLPKALERAWSSGPALPD
;
A
#
# COMPACT_ATOMS: atom_id res chain seq x y z
N MET A 1 36.03 14.54 -7.60
CA MET A 1 35.47 14.76 -6.25
C MET A 1 36.62 15.18 -5.33
N ASP A 2 36.42 16.22 -4.55
CA ASP A 2 37.39 16.80 -3.61
C ASP A 2 36.71 17.13 -2.27
N LEU A 3 37.46 17.59 -1.26
CA LEU A 3 36.90 17.92 0.06
C LEU A 3 35.83 19.03 0.00
N ASP A 4 35.96 19.99 -0.92
CA ASP A 4 34.96 21.06 -1.08
C ASP A 4 33.62 20.52 -1.61
N PHE A 5 33.65 19.55 -2.54
CA PHE A 5 32.46 18.80 -2.92
C PHE A 5 31.86 18.04 -1.73
N ALA A 6 32.70 17.35 -0.95
CA ALA A 6 32.26 16.55 0.19
C ALA A 6 31.59 17.41 1.28
N ILE A 7 32.14 18.59 1.58
CA ILE A 7 31.56 19.57 2.52
C ILE A 7 30.21 20.08 2.00
N ARG A 8 30.13 20.47 0.73
CA ARG A 8 28.88 20.97 0.14
C ARG A 8 27.77 19.91 0.12
N HIS A 9 28.13 18.68 -0.19
CA HIS A 9 27.18 17.58 -0.30
C HIS A 9 26.68 17.09 1.07
N SER A 10 27.58 16.97 2.06
CA SER A 10 27.21 16.58 3.42
C SER A 10 26.58 17.70 4.24
N GLY A 11 26.76 18.96 3.85
CA GLY A 11 26.38 20.12 4.64
C GLY A 11 27.20 20.31 5.93
N ARG A 12 28.24 19.48 6.15
CA ARG A 12 29.06 19.48 7.37
C ARG A 12 30.49 19.95 7.10
N PRO A 13 31.13 20.65 8.05
CA PRO A 13 32.55 20.96 7.93
C PRO A 13 33.39 19.68 7.96
N ALA A 14 34.54 19.69 7.30
CA ALA A 14 35.43 18.52 7.18
C ALA A 14 35.74 17.82 8.52
N ALA A 15 35.89 18.60 9.59
CA ALA A 15 36.18 18.10 10.94
C ALA A 15 35.02 17.32 11.60
N ALA A 16 33.79 17.51 11.12
CA ALA A 16 32.57 16.92 11.67
C ALA A 16 31.91 15.89 10.72
N MET A 17 32.52 15.61 9.57
CA MET A 17 32.01 14.59 8.65
C MET A 17 32.07 13.19 9.28
N THR A 18 30.96 12.47 9.22
CA THR A 18 30.86 11.09 9.68
C THR A 18 31.27 10.11 8.60
N ARG A 19 31.38 8.82 8.96
CA ARG A 19 31.56 7.73 7.99
C ARG A 19 30.39 7.67 7.00
N ARG A 20 29.17 7.88 7.49
CA ARG A 20 27.94 7.94 6.68
C ARG A 20 28.00 9.06 5.65
N ASP A 21 28.40 10.27 6.07
CA ASP A 21 28.54 11.42 5.17
C ASP A 21 29.54 11.11 4.04
N VAL A 22 30.71 10.57 4.40
CA VAL A 22 31.75 10.22 3.42
C VAL A 22 31.28 9.08 2.50
N ALA A 23 30.56 8.09 3.01
CA ALA A 23 30.01 7.01 2.19
C ALA A 23 28.98 7.53 1.18
N ARG A 24 28.03 8.37 1.60
CA ARG A 24 27.04 9.01 0.72
C ARG A 24 27.70 9.90 -0.34
N VAL A 25 28.72 10.69 0.04
CA VAL A 25 29.54 11.48 -0.91
C VAL A 25 30.21 10.61 -1.97
N LEU A 26 30.71 9.43 -1.59
CA LEU A 26 31.36 8.50 -2.52
C LEU A 26 30.36 7.88 -3.50
N LEU A 27 29.12 7.63 -3.08
CA LEU A 27 28.04 7.11 -3.93
C LEU A 27 27.40 8.19 -4.82
N ALA A 28 27.51 9.46 -4.45
CA ALA A 28 26.97 10.58 -5.22
C ALA A 28 27.72 10.86 -6.54
N VAL A 29 28.79 10.14 -6.84
CA VAL A 29 29.58 10.26 -8.08
C VAL A 29 29.85 8.87 -8.68
N PRO A 30 30.13 8.77 -9.99
CA PRO A 30 30.49 7.49 -10.60
C PRO A 30 31.63 6.78 -9.86
N SER A 31 31.51 5.46 -9.66
CA SER A 31 32.44 4.65 -8.86
C SER A 31 33.90 4.79 -9.29
N GLY A 32 34.19 4.81 -10.60
CA GLY A 32 35.53 5.06 -11.13
C GLY A 32 36.10 6.43 -10.71
N HIS A 33 35.27 7.49 -10.68
CA HIS A 33 35.70 8.81 -10.19
C HIS A 33 35.93 8.81 -8.67
N ALA A 34 35.08 8.12 -7.90
CA ALA A 34 35.24 7.98 -6.46
C ALA A 34 36.55 7.24 -6.11
N LEU A 35 36.84 6.14 -6.80
CA LEU A 35 38.06 5.33 -6.60
C LEU A 35 39.35 6.13 -6.84
N VAL A 36 39.37 6.97 -7.87
CA VAL A 36 40.52 7.84 -8.17
C VAL A 36 40.69 8.93 -7.10
N ALA A 37 39.60 9.48 -6.60
CA ALA A 37 39.62 10.57 -5.60
C ALA A 37 39.91 10.10 -4.16
N LEU A 38 39.68 8.81 -3.86
CA LEU A 38 39.73 8.23 -2.52
C LEU A 38 41.04 8.51 -1.75
N PRO A 39 42.25 8.36 -2.34
CA PRO A 39 43.51 8.66 -1.63
C PRO A 39 43.65 10.14 -1.26
N ASP A 40 43.16 11.05 -2.12
CA ASP A 40 43.25 12.48 -1.91
C ASP A 40 42.25 12.94 -0.85
N LEU A 41 41.01 12.46 -0.92
CA LEU A 41 39.99 12.72 0.11
C LEU A 41 40.47 12.26 1.50
N ARG A 42 41.05 11.05 1.60
CA ARG A 42 41.62 10.54 2.85
C ARG A 42 42.72 11.46 3.41
N ARG A 43 43.63 11.96 2.55
CA ARG A 43 44.69 12.89 2.97
C ARG A 43 44.12 14.24 3.41
N GLN A 44 43.11 14.74 2.72
CA GLN A 44 42.47 16.02 3.03
C GLN A 44 41.68 15.97 4.35
N LEU A 45 40.93 14.90 4.61
CA LEU A 45 40.24 14.69 5.88
C LEU A 45 41.21 14.52 7.06
N LEU A 46 42.32 13.79 6.86
CA LEU A 46 43.39 13.70 7.86
C LEU A 46 43.99 15.08 8.16
N ALA A 47 44.26 15.90 7.13
CA ALA A 47 44.77 17.25 7.28
C ALA A 47 43.77 18.19 7.98
N ALA A 48 42.47 17.93 7.81
CA ALA A 48 41.38 18.64 8.50
C ALA A 48 41.13 18.15 9.95
N GLY A 49 41.92 17.18 10.45
CA GLY A 49 41.80 16.65 11.80
C GLY A 49 40.70 15.60 11.98
N ASN A 50 40.18 15.02 10.89
CA ASN A 50 39.16 13.98 10.91
C ASN A 50 39.67 12.66 10.30
N PRO A 51 40.54 11.92 11.01
CA PRO A 51 41.05 10.65 10.52
C PRO A 51 40.00 9.54 10.65
N LEU A 52 39.35 9.15 9.54
CA LEU A 52 38.55 7.92 9.50
C LEU A 52 39.44 6.67 9.52
N SER A 53 38.89 5.56 10.04
CA SER A 53 39.64 4.32 10.26
C SER A 53 40.16 3.70 8.96
N VAL A 54 41.23 2.90 9.07
CA VAL A 54 41.76 2.13 7.93
C VAL A 54 40.70 1.18 7.39
N ARG A 55 39.93 0.55 8.27
CA ARG A 55 38.84 -0.38 7.92
C ARG A 55 37.78 0.28 7.06
N PHE A 56 37.35 1.49 7.42
CA PHE A 56 36.41 2.26 6.61
C PHE A 56 36.94 2.49 5.18
N TRP A 57 38.20 2.91 5.03
CA TRP A 57 38.76 3.16 3.70
C TRP A 57 38.95 1.88 2.87
N GLU A 58 39.29 0.77 3.53
CA GLU A 58 39.37 -0.56 2.90
C GLU A 58 38.00 -1.03 2.41
N SER A 59 36.95 -0.91 3.25
CA SER A 59 35.59 -1.29 2.88
C SER A 59 35.02 -0.40 1.77
N ALA A 60 35.21 0.92 1.85
CA ALA A 60 34.81 1.86 0.82
C ALA A 60 35.43 1.52 -0.54
N LYS A 61 36.73 1.23 -0.58
CA LYS A 61 37.41 0.82 -1.80
C LYS A 61 36.85 -0.50 -2.35
N ALA A 62 36.61 -1.49 -1.49
CA ALA A 62 36.10 -2.79 -1.90
C ALA A 62 34.71 -2.68 -2.54
N VAL A 63 33.79 -1.93 -1.92
CA VAL A 63 32.42 -1.73 -2.43
C VAL A 63 32.43 -0.94 -3.73
N LEU A 64 33.19 0.16 -3.81
CA LEU A 64 33.28 0.93 -5.05
C LEU A 64 33.89 0.13 -6.21
N MET A 65 34.88 -0.74 -5.95
CA MET A 65 35.40 -1.67 -6.97
C MET A 65 34.34 -2.69 -7.40
N SER A 66 33.54 -3.20 -6.46
CA SER A 66 32.44 -4.13 -6.76
C SER A 66 31.40 -3.47 -7.67
N ILE A 67 30.99 -2.24 -7.35
CA ILE A 67 30.07 -1.42 -8.18
C ILE A 67 30.65 -1.20 -9.57
N GLU A 68 31.91 -0.77 -9.67
CA GLU A 68 32.57 -0.51 -10.96
C GLU A 68 32.66 -1.77 -11.84
N SER A 69 32.81 -2.94 -11.22
CA SER A 69 32.84 -4.22 -11.93
C SER A 69 31.45 -4.79 -12.27
N GLY A 70 30.37 -4.13 -11.84
CA GLY A 70 28.99 -4.55 -12.10
C GLY A 70 28.54 -5.79 -11.32
N VAL A 71 29.25 -6.16 -10.25
CA VAL A 71 28.92 -7.34 -9.42
C VAL A 71 28.25 -6.99 -8.10
N ALA A 72 28.22 -5.71 -7.70
CA ALA A 72 27.54 -5.26 -6.50
C ALA A 72 26.02 -5.31 -6.65
N THR A 73 25.34 -5.82 -5.64
CA THR A 73 23.88 -5.70 -5.49
C THR A 73 23.50 -4.45 -4.69
N VAL A 74 22.24 -4.02 -4.79
CA VAL A 74 21.71 -2.93 -3.93
C VAL A 74 21.89 -3.28 -2.44
N GLY A 75 21.64 -4.54 -2.07
CA GLY A 75 21.87 -5.03 -0.71
C GLY A 75 23.33 -5.00 -0.24
N ASP A 76 24.31 -5.07 -1.14
CA ASP A 76 25.73 -4.90 -0.78
C ASP A 76 26.04 -3.45 -0.44
N VAL A 77 25.51 -2.51 -1.22
CA VAL A 77 25.69 -1.08 -0.99
C VAL A 77 24.98 -0.65 0.30
N GLN A 78 23.75 -1.12 0.50
CA GLN A 78 22.96 -0.83 1.70
C GLN A 78 23.65 -1.36 2.97
N ARG A 79 24.10 -2.63 2.96
CA ARG A 79 24.85 -3.20 4.10
C ARG A 79 26.14 -2.43 4.40
N TRP A 80 26.81 -1.91 3.37
CA TRP A 80 27.98 -1.07 3.57
C TRP A 80 27.63 0.29 4.19
N LEU A 81 26.55 0.94 3.76
CA LEU A 81 26.08 2.17 4.38
C LEU A 81 25.74 1.95 5.86
N GLU A 82 25.01 0.90 6.18
CA GLU A 82 24.68 0.48 7.56
C GLU A 82 25.95 0.23 8.41
N SER A 83 27.01 -0.31 7.79
CA SER A 83 28.30 -0.52 8.46
C SER A 83 29.02 0.76 8.89
N SER A 84 28.55 1.94 8.46
CA SER A 84 29.01 3.22 8.97
C SER A 84 28.74 3.41 10.48
N GLY A 85 27.80 2.63 11.03
CA GLY A 85 27.36 2.70 12.43
C GLY A 85 26.42 3.88 12.73
N THR A 86 25.98 4.61 11.69
CA THR A 86 25.08 5.77 11.82
C THR A 86 24.00 5.81 10.75
N GLU A 87 24.04 4.91 9.77
CA GLU A 87 22.94 4.72 8.82
C GLU A 87 21.94 3.71 9.41
N PRO A 88 20.67 4.09 9.58
CA PRO A 88 19.62 3.18 10.01
C PRO A 88 19.53 1.92 9.14
N ILE A 89 19.19 0.80 9.77
CA ILE A 89 18.90 -0.45 9.07
C ILE A 89 17.53 -0.32 8.40
N MET A 90 17.46 -0.61 7.10
CA MET A 90 16.23 -0.43 6.32
C MET A 90 15.11 -1.37 6.77
N LEU A 91 15.43 -2.66 6.98
CA LEU A 91 14.50 -3.68 7.44
C LEU A 91 15.00 -4.30 8.75
N THR A 92 14.28 -4.06 9.83
CA THR A 92 14.59 -4.59 11.17
C THR A 92 14.10 -6.02 11.35
N ARG A 93 14.49 -6.72 12.44
CA ARG A 93 13.99 -8.09 12.70
C ARG A 93 12.54 -8.11 13.12
N SER A 94 12.05 -7.00 13.69
CA SER A 94 10.63 -6.76 13.96
C SER A 94 9.82 -6.38 12.72
N TYR A 95 10.36 -6.54 11.51
CA TYR A 95 9.72 -6.22 10.23
C TYR A 95 9.34 -4.75 10.03
N PHE A 96 9.83 -3.84 10.86
CA PHE A 96 9.72 -2.42 10.57
C PHE A 96 10.61 -2.09 9.36
N LEU A 97 10.01 -1.45 8.36
CA LEU A 97 10.61 -1.03 7.10
C LEU A 97 10.56 0.48 6.99
N TRP A 98 11.72 1.14 6.84
CA TRP A 98 11.73 2.56 6.52
C TRP A 98 11.26 2.80 5.07
N PRO A 99 10.43 3.83 4.82
CA PRO A 99 10.16 4.27 3.46
C PRO A 99 11.45 4.69 2.74
N GLU A 100 11.44 4.60 1.42
CA GLU A 100 12.53 5.12 0.60
C GLU A 100 12.74 6.62 0.84
N GLU A 101 13.97 7.13 0.69
CA GLU A 101 14.29 8.52 1.01
C GLU A 101 13.45 9.54 0.21
N SER A 102 13.03 9.19 -1.01
CA SER A 102 12.13 10.00 -1.84
C SER A 102 10.65 9.92 -1.46
N GLU A 103 10.27 8.91 -0.70
CA GLU A 103 8.87 8.59 -0.34
C GLU A 103 8.57 8.86 1.13
N ARG A 104 9.57 9.28 1.92
CA ARG A 104 9.34 9.60 3.33
C ARG A 104 8.46 10.84 3.48
N GLY A 105 7.34 10.68 4.16
CA GLY A 105 6.58 11.76 4.74
C GLY A 105 7.38 12.58 5.79
N PRO A 106 6.80 13.68 6.28
CA PRO A 106 7.44 14.56 7.26
C PRO A 106 7.79 13.86 8.59
N ILE A 107 6.95 12.93 9.09
CA ILE A 107 7.19 12.22 10.34
C ILE A 107 8.29 11.17 10.14
N ALA A 108 8.24 10.38 9.07
CA ALA A 108 9.27 9.42 8.71
C ALA A 108 10.63 10.11 8.52
N THR A 109 10.66 11.28 7.87
CA THR A 109 11.87 12.10 7.74
C THR A 109 12.39 12.55 9.11
N GLU A 110 11.53 13.12 9.95
CA GLU A 110 11.90 13.56 11.31
C GLU A 110 12.45 12.40 12.16
N MET A 111 11.75 11.27 12.20
CA MET A 111 12.14 10.11 13.00
C MET A 111 13.45 9.49 12.50
N TYR A 112 13.62 9.41 11.18
CA TYR A 112 14.86 8.92 10.58
C TYR A 112 16.04 9.83 10.95
N GLU A 113 15.89 11.16 10.88
CA GLU A 113 16.92 12.12 11.30
C GLU A 113 17.25 11.99 12.79
N ARG A 114 16.23 11.88 13.66
CA ARG A 114 16.43 11.66 15.10
C ARG A 114 17.15 10.34 15.40
N LEU A 115 16.88 9.29 14.63
CA LEU A 115 17.59 8.02 14.77
C LEU A 115 19.06 8.17 14.36
N VAL A 116 19.36 8.85 13.25
CA VAL A 116 20.75 9.15 12.84
C VAL A 116 21.48 9.91 13.95
N GLU A 117 20.89 10.96 14.51
CA GLU A 117 21.48 11.72 15.62
C GLU A 117 21.74 10.83 16.84
N PHE A 118 20.76 10.00 17.22
CA PHE A 118 20.92 9.03 18.30
C PHE A 118 22.08 8.07 18.05
N LEU A 119 22.21 7.52 16.83
CA LEU A 119 23.30 6.61 16.49
C LEU A 119 24.65 7.32 16.47
N GLU A 120 24.73 8.58 16.02
CA GLU A 120 25.93 9.40 16.10
C GLU A 120 26.38 9.59 17.57
N GLU A 121 25.44 9.86 18.48
CA GLU A 121 25.76 9.97 19.92
C GLU A 121 26.26 8.64 20.50
N ARG A 122 25.61 7.51 20.16
CA ARG A 122 26.01 6.18 20.64
C ARG A 122 27.36 5.75 20.08
N LEU A 123 27.66 6.08 18.82
CA LEU A 123 28.97 5.89 18.22
C LEU A 123 30.04 6.72 18.94
N ALA A 124 29.77 8.00 19.23
CA ALA A 124 30.67 8.87 19.97
C ALA A 124 30.91 8.39 21.42
N ALA A 125 29.91 7.77 22.05
CA ALA A 125 30.01 7.13 23.37
C ALA A 125 30.81 5.82 23.36
N GLY A 126 31.12 5.27 22.18
CA GLY A 126 31.82 3.99 22.02
C GLY A 126 30.91 2.76 22.23
N GLU A 127 29.59 2.94 22.17
CA GLU A 127 28.61 1.86 22.27
C GLU A 127 28.43 1.13 20.94
N ILE A 128 28.81 1.75 19.83
CA ILE A 128 28.80 1.16 18.47
C ILE A 128 30.25 0.99 17.99
N ASP A 129 30.64 -0.24 17.65
CA ASP A 129 31.92 -0.50 16.99
C ASP A 129 31.75 -0.54 15.46
N ALA A 130 31.90 0.62 14.83
CA ALA A 130 31.78 0.74 13.38
C ALA A 130 32.90 0.03 12.59
N ASP A 131 34.05 -0.29 13.21
CA ASP A 131 35.09 -1.08 12.53
C ASP A 131 34.76 -2.57 12.56
N ALA A 132 34.15 -3.06 13.65
CA ALA A 132 33.61 -4.42 13.72
C ALA A 132 32.44 -4.59 12.75
N LEU A 133 31.53 -3.60 12.66
CA LEU A 133 30.46 -3.59 11.65
C LEU A 133 31.02 -3.66 10.22
N ALA A 134 32.02 -2.83 9.89
CA ALA A 134 32.66 -2.84 8.58
C ALA A 134 33.43 -4.15 8.30
N ALA A 135 33.85 -4.88 9.34
CA ALA A 135 34.47 -6.20 9.21
C ALA A 135 33.47 -7.35 9.05
N GLY A 136 32.16 -7.07 9.14
CA GLY A 136 31.10 -8.07 9.07
C GLY A 136 30.98 -8.91 10.35
N ASP A 137 31.35 -8.36 11.50
CA ASP A 137 31.21 -9.03 12.80
C ASP A 137 29.72 -9.26 13.12
N PRO A 138 29.27 -10.52 13.29
CA PRO A 138 27.87 -10.84 13.56
C PRO A 138 27.37 -10.30 14.90
N ASP A 139 28.22 -10.26 15.94
CA ASP A 139 27.84 -9.81 17.27
C ASP A 139 27.69 -8.29 17.28
N ALA A 140 28.61 -7.56 16.61
CA ALA A 140 28.48 -6.12 16.42
C ALA A 140 27.22 -5.77 15.62
N ARG A 141 26.92 -6.54 14.56
CA ARG A 141 25.68 -6.35 13.77
C ARG A 141 24.44 -6.57 14.62
N HIS A 142 24.41 -7.64 15.41
CA HIS A 142 23.29 -7.94 16.29
C HIS A 142 23.06 -6.84 17.33
N ALA A 143 24.13 -6.35 17.97
CA ALA A 143 24.04 -5.25 18.92
C ALA A 143 23.51 -3.96 18.27
N TYR A 144 23.93 -3.68 17.03
CA TYR A 144 23.47 -2.51 16.26
C TYR A 144 21.99 -2.61 15.87
N GLU A 145 21.51 -3.82 15.53
CA GLU A 145 20.09 -4.11 15.29
C GLU A 145 19.25 -3.93 16.56
N GLU A 146 19.65 -4.55 17.67
CA GLU A 146 18.93 -4.45 18.95
C GLU A 146 18.85 -3.02 19.47
N LEU A 147 19.90 -2.22 19.24
CA LEU A 147 19.93 -0.82 19.64
C LEU A 147 18.85 -0.01 18.91
N GLN A 148 18.68 -0.24 17.62
CA GLN A 148 17.69 0.46 16.79
C GLN A 148 16.27 -0.03 17.07
N GLU A 149 16.07 -1.34 17.23
CA GLU A 149 14.76 -1.90 17.59
C GLU A 149 14.27 -1.34 18.93
N ARG A 150 15.17 -1.25 19.91
CA ARG A 150 14.86 -0.63 21.19
C ARG A 150 14.48 0.84 21.04
N TRP A 151 15.20 1.59 20.22
CA TRP A 151 14.89 3.00 19.97
C TRP A 151 13.53 3.15 19.30
N LEU A 152 13.24 2.34 18.28
CA LEU A 152 11.98 2.34 17.54
C LEU A 152 10.76 2.04 18.42
N GLY A 153 10.90 1.14 19.39
CA GLY A 153 9.83 0.75 20.31
C GLY A 153 9.78 1.53 21.63
N THR A 154 10.66 2.52 21.85
CA THR A 154 10.69 3.29 23.10
C THR A 154 10.07 4.67 22.89
N PRO A 155 9.14 5.12 23.76
CA PRO A 155 8.62 6.48 23.70
C PRO A 155 9.74 7.54 23.81
N LEU A 156 9.75 8.47 22.87
CA LEU A 156 10.61 9.65 22.88
C LEU A 156 10.14 10.65 23.96
N PRO A 157 10.94 11.69 24.29
CA PRO A 157 10.57 12.69 25.31
C PRO A 157 9.26 13.44 25.02
N ASP A 158 8.81 13.48 23.77
CA ASP A 158 7.54 14.06 23.35
C ASP A 158 6.37 13.06 23.41
N GLY A 159 6.62 11.82 23.85
CA GLY A 159 5.62 10.76 24.04
C GLY A 159 5.39 9.89 22.80
N ARG A 160 5.89 10.27 21.63
CA ARG A 160 5.73 9.47 20.40
C ARG A 160 6.58 8.21 20.45
N VAL A 161 6.04 7.11 19.95
CA VAL A 161 6.80 5.87 19.71
C VAL A 161 7.14 5.82 18.22
N PRO A 162 8.43 5.84 17.82
CA PRO A 162 8.80 6.02 16.43
C PRO A 162 8.19 5.00 15.46
N ASN A 163 8.17 3.71 15.80
CA ASN A 163 7.58 2.71 14.90
C ASN A 163 6.07 2.95 14.66
N VAL A 164 5.32 3.32 15.71
CA VAL A 164 3.89 3.61 15.63
C VAL A 164 3.66 4.83 14.75
N VAL A 165 4.30 5.96 15.04
CA VAL A 165 3.99 7.21 14.32
C VAL A 165 4.46 7.22 12.87
N VAL A 166 5.46 6.41 12.52
CA VAL A 166 5.88 6.24 11.12
C VAL A 166 4.91 5.35 10.38
N ASN A 167 4.48 4.23 10.97
CA ASN A 167 3.46 3.37 10.39
C ASN A 167 2.14 4.14 10.21
N ASP A 168 1.70 4.89 11.23
CA ASP A 168 0.49 5.72 11.16
C ASP A 168 0.53 6.74 10.00
N GLU A 169 1.71 7.31 9.70
CA GLU A 169 1.89 8.21 8.55
C GLU A 169 1.77 7.46 7.23
N GLN A 170 2.39 6.28 7.12
CA GLN A 170 2.31 5.45 5.92
C GLN A 170 0.88 4.97 5.66
N ASP A 171 0.15 4.58 6.72
CA ASP A 171 -1.25 4.18 6.63
C ASP A 171 -2.13 5.36 6.18
N GLN A 172 -1.88 6.56 6.72
CA GLN A 172 -2.58 7.77 6.28
C GLN A 172 -2.30 8.12 4.81
N GLU A 173 -1.06 7.97 4.35
CA GLU A 173 -0.71 8.19 2.94
C GLU A 173 -1.39 7.15 2.04
N LEU A 174 -1.44 5.89 2.47
CA LEU A 174 -2.15 4.82 1.76
C LEU A 174 -3.66 5.11 1.68
N TYR A 175 -4.29 5.51 2.78
CA TYR A 175 -5.71 5.88 2.79
C TYR A 175 -5.99 7.11 1.94
N ALA A 176 -5.11 8.12 1.96
CA ALA A 176 -5.26 9.29 1.10
C ALA A 176 -5.16 8.94 -0.39
N ALA A 177 -4.23 8.04 -0.77
CA ALA A 177 -4.12 7.56 -2.14
C ALA A 177 -5.37 6.78 -2.58
N TRP A 178 -5.93 5.97 -1.67
CA TRP A 178 -7.21 5.28 -1.89
C TRP A 178 -8.34 6.29 -2.09
N ASP A 179 -8.50 7.27 -1.20
CA ASP A 179 -9.53 8.32 -1.31
C ASP A 179 -9.41 9.10 -2.64
N GLU A 180 -8.19 9.37 -3.12
CA GLU A 180 -7.94 9.97 -4.42
C GLU A 180 -8.37 9.07 -5.59
N GLU A 181 -8.10 7.76 -5.51
CA GLU A 181 -8.56 6.77 -6.50
C GLU A 181 -10.09 6.71 -6.53
N GLU A 182 -10.75 6.64 -5.38
CA GLU A 182 -12.20 6.64 -5.25
C GLU A 182 -12.81 7.92 -5.84
N ALA A 183 -12.25 9.09 -5.49
CA ALA A 183 -12.72 10.37 -5.99
C ALA A 183 -12.54 10.50 -7.51
N PHE A 184 -11.42 10.01 -8.04
CA PHE A 184 -11.17 9.94 -9.48
C PHE A 184 -12.20 9.02 -10.16
N ALA A 185 -12.38 7.79 -9.66
CA ALA A 185 -13.32 6.83 -10.24
C ALA A 185 -14.76 7.34 -10.22
N LEU A 186 -15.18 8.00 -9.15
CA LEU A 186 -16.48 8.67 -9.06
C LEU A 186 -16.62 9.81 -10.07
N SER A 187 -15.57 10.60 -10.27
CA SER A 187 -15.58 11.69 -11.24
C SER A 187 -15.72 11.17 -12.68
N GLU A 188 -15.03 10.09 -13.00
CA GLU A 188 -15.09 9.43 -14.31
C GLU A 188 -16.42 8.72 -14.54
N LEU A 189 -16.98 8.07 -13.52
CA LEU A 189 -18.32 7.48 -13.58
C LEU A 189 -19.35 8.57 -13.93
N ARG A 190 -19.36 9.69 -13.21
CA ARG A 190 -20.27 10.82 -13.47
C ARG A 190 -20.09 11.37 -14.88
N ARG A 191 -18.84 11.58 -15.31
CA ARG A 191 -18.51 12.05 -16.67
C ARG A 191 -19.11 11.14 -17.74
N VAL A 192 -18.95 9.83 -17.61
CA VAL A 192 -19.47 8.87 -18.60
C VAL A 192 -20.99 8.79 -18.57
N LEU A 193 -21.61 8.85 -17.39
CA LEU A 193 -23.06 8.81 -17.26
C LEU A 193 -23.74 10.04 -17.86
N ASP A 194 -23.11 11.22 -17.78
CA ASP A 194 -23.62 12.46 -18.39
C ASP A 194 -23.77 12.36 -19.93
N ASP A 195 -22.95 11.51 -20.57
CA ASP A 195 -22.98 11.29 -22.02
C ASP A 195 -23.98 10.18 -22.45
N LEU A 196 -24.57 9.46 -21.50
CA LEU A 196 -25.45 8.31 -21.76
C LEU A 196 -26.93 8.64 -21.53
N PRO A 197 -27.85 7.98 -22.26
CA PRO A 197 -29.28 8.18 -22.04
C PRO A 197 -29.70 7.68 -20.66
N GLU A 198 -30.55 8.44 -19.97
CA GLU A 198 -31.07 8.03 -18.67
C GLU A 198 -31.90 6.73 -18.79
N PRO A 199 -31.57 5.68 -18.03
CA PRO A 199 -32.28 4.41 -18.08
C PRO A 199 -33.70 4.54 -17.49
N PRO A 200 -34.71 3.84 -18.04
CA PRO A 200 -36.07 3.88 -17.54
C PRO A 200 -36.16 3.25 -16.13
N PHE A 201 -37.00 3.82 -15.27
CA PHE A 201 -37.20 3.30 -13.91
C PHE A 201 -37.90 1.93 -13.89
N PRO A 202 -37.26 0.86 -13.36
CA PRO A 202 -37.75 -0.51 -13.43
C PRO A 202 -38.59 -0.88 -12.18
N GLU A 203 -39.75 -0.22 -12.01
CA GLU A 203 -40.57 -0.31 -10.77
C GLU A 203 -40.94 -1.76 -10.37
N SER A 204 -41.37 -2.59 -11.32
CA SER A 204 -41.80 -3.96 -11.05
C SER A 204 -40.64 -4.84 -10.59
N ASP A 205 -39.49 -4.68 -11.22
CA ASP A 205 -38.31 -5.50 -10.97
C ASP A 205 -37.67 -5.11 -9.64
N LEU A 206 -37.58 -3.80 -9.36
CA LEU A 206 -37.15 -3.28 -8.07
C LEU A 206 -38.01 -3.79 -6.93
N ARG A 207 -39.35 -3.70 -7.05
CA ARG A 207 -40.29 -4.19 -6.03
C ARG A 207 -40.13 -5.70 -5.79
N SER A 208 -39.90 -6.46 -6.86
CA SER A 208 -39.65 -7.90 -6.79
C SER A 208 -38.33 -8.20 -6.06
N ALA A 209 -37.25 -7.49 -6.41
CA ALA A 209 -35.94 -7.63 -5.79
C ALA A 209 -35.95 -7.24 -4.30
N ALA A 210 -36.53 -6.09 -3.96
CA ALA A 210 -36.65 -5.62 -2.58
C ALA A 210 -37.44 -6.60 -1.70
N ARG A 211 -38.52 -7.21 -2.23
CA ARG A 211 -39.27 -8.25 -1.50
C ARG A 211 -38.41 -9.48 -1.22
N ARG A 212 -37.58 -9.92 -2.17
CA ARG A 212 -36.64 -11.03 -1.96
C ARG A 212 -35.60 -10.66 -0.91
N LEU A 213 -34.98 -9.49 -1.03
CA LEU A 213 -33.97 -8.99 -0.10
C LEU A 213 -34.48 -8.97 1.35
N ARG A 214 -35.68 -8.42 1.62
CA ARG A 214 -36.23 -8.42 2.98
C ARG A 214 -36.37 -9.82 3.60
N VAL A 215 -36.62 -10.84 2.79
CA VAL A 215 -36.68 -12.23 3.27
C VAL A 215 -35.27 -12.81 3.46
N THR A 216 -34.35 -12.53 2.54
CA THR A 216 -32.97 -13.03 2.62
C THR A 216 -32.22 -12.42 3.81
N LEU A 217 -32.32 -11.10 4.01
CA LEU A 217 -31.60 -10.38 5.06
C LEU A 217 -32.10 -10.74 6.47
N THR A 218 -33.25 -11.38 6.63
CA THR A 218 -33.72 -11.86 7.95
C THR A 218 -33.31 -13.30 8.25
N ARG A 219 -32.70 -14.01 7.29
CA ARG A 219 -32.25 -15.39 7.46
C ARG A 219 -30.74 -15.44 7.75
N PRO A 220 -30.31 -16.34 8.64
CA PRO A 220 -28.89 -16.63 8.81
C PRO A 220 -28.35 -17.40 7.60
N GLY A 221 -27.09 -17.14 7.27
CA GLY A 221 -26.33 -17.81 6.23
C GLY A 221 -26.31 -17.07 4.89
N TYR A 222 -25.54 -17.62 3.96
CA TYR A 222 -25.33 -17.09 2.62
C TYR A 222 -26.61 -17.08 1.76
N PRO A 223 -26.87 -16.01 0.97
CA PRO A 223 -26.08 -14.78 0.85
C PRO A 223 -26.48 -13.69 1.87
N GLY A 224 -27.44 -13.96 2.77
CA GLY A 224 -28.01 -12.95 3.67
C GLY A 224 -27.00 -12.33 4.63
N ASN A 225 -26.08 -13.13 5.18
CA ASN A 225 -25.02 -12.64 6.06
C ASN A 225 -24.07 -11.68 5.34
N VAL A 226 -23.53 -12.09 4.20
CA VAL A 226 -22.62 -11.28 3.36
C VAL A 226 -23.29 -9.96 2.96
N LEU A 227 -24.52 -10.01 2.45
CA LEU A 227 -25.23 -8.80 2.02
C LEU A 227 -25.53 -7.83 3.17
N ARG A 228 -25.75 -8.32 4.39
CA ARG A 228 -25.90 -7.45 5.57
C ARG A 228 -24.57 -6.81 5.97
N ALA A 229 -23.49 -7.59 5.99
CA ALA A 229 -22.15 -7.10 6.33
C ALA A 229 -21.69 -6.02 5.35
N CYS A 230 -21.77 -6.32 4.05
CA CYS A 230 -21.50 -5.36 2.97
C CYS A 230 -22.26 -4.05 3.13
N ALA A 231 -23.55 -4.13 3.49
CA ALA A 231 -24.45 -2.99 3.57
C ALA A 231 -24.45 -2.28 4.94
N GLY A 232 -23.67 -2.75 5.92
CA GLY A 232 -23.66 -2.19 7.29
C GLY A 232 -25.01 -2.31 8.00
N LEU A 233 -25.82 -3.33 7.66
CA LEU A 233 -27.18 -3.48 8.19
C LEU A 233 -27.19 -4.37 9.43
N GLU A 234 -27.55 -3.79 10.58
CA GLU A 234 -27.80 -4.54 11.81
C GLU A 234 -29.15 -5.30 11.77
N ASN A 235 -29.31 -6.27 12.68
CA ASN A 235 -30.50 -7.10 12.76
C ASN A 235 -31.76 -6.28 13.14
N GLY A 236 -32.56 -5.90 12.15
CA GLY A 236 -33.90 -5.33 12.34
C GLY A 236 -34.13 -3.97 11.67
N ASP A 237 -33.07 -3.25 11.34
CA ASP A 237 -33.13 -1.88 10.80
C ASP A 237 -32.99 -1.86 9.28
N LEU A 238 -33.95 -2.49 8.60
CA LEU A 238 -34.01 -2.47 7.13
C LEU A 238 -34.69 -1.20 6.63
N PRO A 239 -34.14 -0.50 5.62
CA PRO A 239 -34.82 0.63 4.98
C PRO A 239 -36.25 0.29 4.53
N GLU A 240 -37.19 1.20 4.82
CA GLU A 240 -38.61 0.99 4.48
C GLU A 240 -38.87 1.07 2.98
N ARG A 241 -38.18 1.96 2.26
CA ARG A 241 -38.36 2.16 0.82
C ARG A 241 -37.57 1.11 0.03
N ASP A 242 -38.22 0.53 -0.98
CA ASP A 242 -37.65 -0.51 -1.84
C ASP A 242 -36.35 -0.04 -2.53
N GLU A 243 -36.35 1.22 -3.00
CA GLU A 243 -35.21 1.86 -3.64
C GLU A 243 -34.01 2.00 -2.69
N ASP A 244 -34.24 2.55 -1.49
CA ASP A 244 -33.18 2.73 -0.50
C ASP A 244 -32.59 1.40 -0.04
N LEU A 245 -33.44 0.39 0.21
CA LEU A 245 -32.98 -0.94 0.58
C LEU A 245 -32.11 -1.55 -0.52
N TRP A 246 -32.58 -1.51 -1.76
CA TRP A 246 -31.88 -2.13 -2.87
C TRP A 246 -30.56 -1.41 -3.17
N LEU A 247 -30.56 -0.07 -3.21
CA LEU A 247 -29.34 0.71 -3.47
C LEU A 247 -28.32 0.59 -2.35
N THR A 248 -28.75 0.52 -1.09
CA THR A 248 -27.83 0.33 0.05
C THR A 248 -27.12 -1.02 -0.04
N VAL A 249 -27.86 -2.09 -0.35
CA VAL A 249 -27.27 -3.43 -0.50
C VAL A 249 -26.40 -3.55 -1.74
N ALA A 250 -26.83 -2.96 -2.87
CA ALA A 250 -26.04 -2.96 -4.10
C ALA A 250 -24.73 -2.15 -3.95
N ALA A 251 -24.79 -0.99 -3.30
CA ALA A 251 -23.62 -0.16 -3.04
C ALA A 251 -22.61 -0.89 -2.12
N GLY A 252 -23.10 -1.56 -1.08
CA GLY A 252 -22.25 -2.32 -0.17
C GLY A 252 -21.50 -3.49 -0.82
N ILE A 253 -21.95 -4.02 -1.97
CA ILE A 253 -21.17 -5.03 -2.70
C ILE A 253 -19.94 -4.41 -3.35
N ALA A 254 -20.03 -3.16 -3.82
CA ALA A 254 -18.96 -2.43 -4.50
C ALA A 254 -18.00 -1.74 -3.52
N ALA A 255 -18.50 -1.31 -2.36
CA ALA A 255 -17.70 -0.82 -1.25
C ALA A 255 -18.17 -1.47 0.06
N PRO A 256 -17.71 -2.69 0.37
CA PRO A 256 -18.09 -3.37 1.61
C PRO A 256 -17.71 -2.54 2.84
N ILE A 257 -18.69 -2.24 3.69
CA ILE A 257 -18.49 -1.51 4.96
C ILE A 257 -17.71 -2.35 6.00
N SER A 258 -17.46 -3.63 5.71
CA SER A 258 -16.87 -4.54 6.70
C SER A 258 -15.53 -4.02 7.18
N ASP A 259 -15.47 -3.67 8.48
CA ASP A 259 -14.27 -3.76 9.28
C ASP A 259 -13.73 -5.17 9.09
N LEU A 260 -12.77 -5.35 8.20
CA LEU A 260 -11.85 -6.47 8.35
C LEU A 260 -11.22 -6.23 9.71
N PRO A 261 -11.33 -7.17 10.66
CA PRO A 261 -10.90 -6.92 12.02
C PRO A 261 -9.40 -6.54 12.01
N ASP A 262 -9.04 -5.57 12.85
CA ASP A 262 -7.70 -4.97 12.98
C ASP A 262 -6.55 -5.99 12.84
N GLU A 263 -5.34 -5.53 12.49
CA GLU A 263 -4.14 -6.37 12.33
C GLU A 263 -3.89 -7.38 13.49
N GLU A 264 -4.39 -7.13 14.70
CA GLU A 264 -4.34 -8.08 15.81
C GLU A 264 -5.20 -9.35 15.60
N ASP A 265 -6.31 -9.26 14.86
CA ASP A 265 -7.13 -10.39 14.40
C ASP A 265 -6.69 -10.91 13.02
N ALA A 266 -5.90 -10.16 12.25
CA ALA A 266 -5.18 -10.69 11.08
C ALA A 266 -4.28 -11.89 11.46
N ALA A 267 -3.81 -11.96 12.70
CA ALA A 267 -3.13 -13.13 13.26
C ALA A 267 -3.99 -14.41 13.25
N ARG A 268 -5.32 -14.34 13.25
CA ARG A 268 -6.20 -15.50 12.98
C ARG A 268 -6.26 -15.89 11.51
N PHE A 269 -6.02 -14.95 10.60
CA PHE A 269 -5.88 -15.22 9.16
C PHE A 269 -4.50 -15.82 8.82
N PHE A 270 -3.49 -15.59 9.67
CA PHE A 270 -2.17 -16.23 9.59
C PHE A 270 -2.10 -17.62 10.27
N ASP A 271 -3.21 -18.17 10.77
CA ASP A 271 -3.30 -19.61 11.04
C ASP A 271 -3.33 -20.33 9.68
N MET A 272 -2.15 -20.54 9.10
CA MET A 272 -1.87 -21.13 7.77
C MET A 272 -2.45 -22.55 7.59
N GLU A 273 -3.23 -23.07 8.53
CA GLU A 273 -3.95 -24.36 8.48
C GLU A 273 -5.49 -24.22 8.53
N GLY A 274 -6.05 -23.02 8.74
CA GLY A 274 -7.51 -22.79 8.79
C GLY A 274 -8.10 -22.34 7.45
N GLU A 275 -8.96 -23.15 6.82
CA GLU A 275 -9.74 -22.71 5.66
C GLU A 275 -10.71 -21.58 6.07
N LEU A 276 -10.68 -20.45 5.36
CA LEU A 276 -11.67 -19.37 5.54
C LEU A 276 -13.09 -19.92 5.38
N SER A 277 -14.05 -19.38 6.14
CA SER A 277 -15.44 -19.69 5.88
C SER A 277 -15.82 -19.20 4.47
N HIS A 278 -16.81 -19.84 3.86
CA HIS A 278 -17.27 -19.43 2.53
C HIS A 278 -17.71 -17.95 2.50
N GLU A 279 -18.31 -17.45 3.58
CA GLU A 279 -18.77 -16.04 3.66
C GLU A 279 -17.59 -15.07 3.76
N ASP A 280 -16.56 -15.42 4.55
CA ASP A 280 -15.35 -14.59 4.71
C ASP A 280 -14.54 -14.55 3.41
N SER A 281 -14.44 -15.69 2.71
CA SER A 281 -13.79 -15.76 1.40
C SER A 281 -14.50 -14.87 0.35
N ILE A 282 -15.82 -14.80 0.39
CA ILE A 282 -16.58 -13.89 -0.49
C ILE A 282 -16.32 -12.43 -0.12
N LEU A 283 -16.36 -12.07 1.17
CA LEU A 283 -16.06 -10.69 1.61
C LEU A 283 -14.65 -10.26 1.23
N ALA A 284 -13.65 -11.11 1.46
CA ALA A 284 -12.27 -10.85 1.06
C ALA A 284 -12.14 -10.64 -0.46
N SER A 285 -12.87 -11.42 -1.26
CA SER A 285 -12.89 -11.25 -2.72
C SER A 285 -13.52 -9.92 -3.14
N LEU A 286 -14.57 -9.45 -2.45
CA LEU A 286 -15.19 -8.15 -2.74
C LEU A 286 -14.27 -6.98 -2.39
N CYS A 287 -13.58 -7.04 -1.23
CA CYS A 287 -12.63 -6.00 -0.81
C CYS A 287 -11.36 -5.95 -1.68
N ALA A 288 -11.04 -7.03 -2.40
CA ALA A 288 -9.88 -7.11 -3.27
C ALA A 288 -10.12 -6.53 -4.68
N ILE A 289 -11.35 -6.15 -5.04
CA ILE A 289 -11.65 -5.55 -6.35
C ILE A 289 -11.35 -4.05 -6.31
N HIS A 290 -10.51 -3.58 -7.23
CA HIS A 290 -10.11 -2.17 -7.31
C HIS A 290 -11.25 -1.25 -7.84
N HIS A 291 -11.18 0.05 -7.54
CA HIS A 291 -12.17 1.03 -8.02
C HIS A 291 -12.17 1.11 -9.55
N ALA A 292 -10.98 1.03 -10.13
CA ALA A 292 -10.72 0.84 -11.55
C ALA A 292 -11.57 -0.28 -12.19
N ASP A 293 -11.57 -1.47 -11.58
CA ASP A 293 -12.27 -2.65 -12.12
C ASP A 293 -13.79 -2.51 -11.99
N TRP A 294 -14.26 -1.98 -10.85
CA TRP A 294 -15.67 -1.63 -10.67
C TRP A 294 -16.12 -0.59 -11.69
N LEU A 295 -15.32 0.44 -11.93
CA LEU A 295 -15.60 1.50 -12.89
C LEU A 295 -15.69 0.94 -14.32
N ALA A 296 -14.65 0.22 -14.77
CA ALA A 296 -14.59 -0.33 -16.13
C ALA A 296 -15.74 -1.32 -16.39
N SER A 297 -15.99 -2.23 -15.44
CA SER A 297 -17.07 -3.21 -15.56
C SER A 297 -18.44 -2.53 -15.66
N VAL A 298 -18.75 -1.56 -14.79
CA VAL A 298 -20.05 -0.87 -14.80
C VAL A 298 -20.20 0.04 -16.01
N ILE A 299 -19.16 0.77 -16.42
CA ILE A 299 -19.18 1.59 -17.64
C ILE A 299 -19.51 0.72 -18.86
N ALA A 300 -18.82 -0.42 -19.01
CA ALA A 300 -19.08 -1.33 -20.11
C ALA A 300 -20.54 -1.81 -20.10
N LEU A 301 -21.02 -2.30 -18.96
CA LEU A 301 -22.40 -2.78 -18.82
C LEU A 301 -23.44 -1.69 -19.12
N VAL A 302 -23.23 -0.46 -18.65
CA VAL A 302 -24.15 0.65 -18.90
C VAL A 302 -24.14 1.10 -20.36
N ARG A 303 -22.98 1.11 -21.01
CA ARG A 303 -22.84 1.43 -22.45
C ARG A 303 -23.54 0.40 -23.34
N TYR A 304 -23.42 -0.89 -23.03
CA TYR A 304 -24.10 -1.95 -23.79
C TYR A 304 -25.59 -2.06 -23.48
N GLY A 305 -26.00 -1.76 -22.24
CA GLY A 305 -27.40 -1.79 -21.81
C GLY A 305 -27.96 -3.21 -21.60
N PRO A 306 -29.27 -3.33 -21.31
CA PRO A 306 -29.90 -4.60 -20.95
C PRO A 306 -29.77 -5.65 -22.07
N GLY A 307 -29.49 -6.90 -21.70
CA GLY A 307 -29.27 -7.98 -22.65
C GLY A 307 -27.81 -8.35 -22.89
N VAL A 308 -26.86 -7.57 -22.39
CA VAL A 308 -25.43 -7.91 -22.43
C VAL A 308 -25.10 -9.03 -21.45
N LEU A 309 -24.20 -9.93 -21.83
CA LEU A 309 -23.66 -10.95 -20.94
C LEU A 309 -22.72 -10.28 -19.92
N ALA A 310 -22.93 -10.59 -18.64
CA ALA A 310 -22.19 -10.11 -17.49
C ALA A 310 -21.69 -11.31 -16.65
N SER A 311 -21.18 -12.34 -17.33
CA SER A 311 -20.47 -13.45 -16.68
C SER A 311 -19.09 -12.97 -16.19
N PRO A 312 -18.46 -13.63 -15.20
CA PRO A 312 -17.15 -13.24 -14.68
C PRO A 312 -16.09 -13.10 -15.78
N GLU A 313 -16.03 -14.06 -16.71
CA GLU A 313 -15.09 -14.06 -17.84
C GLU A 313 -15.33 -12.86 -18.75
N ARG A 314 -16.61 -12.50 -18.94
CA ARG A 314 -16.97 -11.38 -19.80
C ARG A 314 -16.67 -10.04 -19.14
N ILE A 315 -16.85 -9.93 -17.83
CA ILE A 315 -16.51 -8.74 -17.04
C ILE A 315 -15.00 -8.53 -17.03
N ALA A 316 -14.21 -9.57 -16.73
CA ALA A 316 -12.76 -9.50 -16.78
C ALA A 316 -12.26 -9.01 -18.14
N ARG A 317 -12.89 -9.47 -19.23
CA ARG A 317 -12.58 -8.97 -20.56
C ARG A 317 -12.99 -7.51 -20.80
N PHE A 318 -14.10 -7.05 -20.23
CA PHE A 318 -14.46 -5.63 -20.31
C PHE A 318 -13.46 -4.73 -19.59
N ILE A 319 -12.91 -5.19 -18.46
CA ILE A 319 -11.88 -4.49 -17.71
C ILE A 319 -10.59 -4.44 -18.53
N ALA A 320 -10.13 -5.58 -19.04
CA ALA A 320 -8.91 -5.64 -19.85
C ALA A 320 -8.99 -4.87 -21.18
N ASP A 321 -10.18 -4.78 -21.79
CA ASP A 321 -10.41 -4.02 -23.03
C ASP A 321 -10.75 -2.51 -22.75
N SER A 322 -10.71 -2.05 -21.49
CA SER A 322 -11.12 -0.69 -21.11
C SER A 322 -10.05 0.36 -21.42
N GLU A 323 -10.40 1.37 -22.22
CA GLU A 323 -9.57 2.56 -22.44
C GLU A 323 -9.81 3.66 -21.37
N ASP A 324 -10.84 3.49 -20.52
CA ASP A 324 -11.23 4.47 -19.51
C ASP A 324 -10.44 4.32 -18.19
N VAL A 325 -9.57 3.31 -18.10
CA VAL A 325 -8.73 3.04 -16.92
C VAL A 325 -7.31 2.75 -17.40
N ASP A 326 -6.34 3.50 -16.89
CA ASP A 326 -4.92 3.38 -17.24
C ASP A 326 -4.27 2.27 -16.39
N VAL A 327 -4.71 1.01 -16.59
CA VAL A 327 -4.05 -0.17 -16.01
C VAL A 327 -3.04 -0.65 -17.04
N ASP A 328 -1.76 -0.81 -16.65
CA ASP A 328 -0.72 -1.36 -17.54
C ASP A 328 -1.14 -2.77 -17.95
N PRO A 329 -1.62 -3.00 -19.18
CA PRO A 329 -2.43 -4.17 -19.48
C PRO A 329 -1.55 -5.23 -20.13
N ASP A 330 -0.73 -5.97 -19.38
CA ASP A 330 0.17 -6.93 -20.03
C ASP A 330 0.60 -8.18 -19.23
N GLU A 331 -0.15 -8.64 -18.22
CA GLU A 331 0.05 -9.99 -17.64
C GLU A 331 -1.21 -10.88 -17.73
N PRO A 332 -1.15 -12.07 -18.34
CA PRO A 332 -2.28 -13.00 -18.42
C PRO A 332 -2.75 -13.50 -17.05
N GLU A 333 -1.92 -13.37 -16.02
CA GLU A 333 -2.25 -13.66 -14.63
C GLU A 333 -3.31 -12.68 -14.07
N ASP A 334 -3.36 -11.44 -14.58
CA ASP A 334 -4.30 -10.40 -14.13
C ASP A 334 -5.75 -10.68 -14.58
N LEU A 335 -5.93 -11.26 -15.77
CA LEU A 335 -7.26 -11.58 -16.30
C LEU A 335 -7.92 -12.72 -15.52
N GLU A 336 -7.17 -13.80 -15.24
CA GLU A 336 -7.65 -14.93 -14.45
C GLU A 336 -7.94 -14.51 -13.00
N ALA A 337 -7.10 -13.66 -12.42
CA ALA A 337 -7.34 -13.08 -11.10
C ALA A 337 -8.63 -12.26 -11.06
N THR A 338 -8.82 -11.36 -12.03
CA THR A 338 -10.05 -10.54 -12.15
C THR A 338 -11.30 -11.40 -12.30
N GLU A 339 -11.26 -12.43 -13.16
CA GLU A 339 -12.36 -13.39 -13.33
C GLU A 339 -12.70 -14.09 -12.01
N MET A 340 -11.68 -14.50 -11.24
CA MET A 340 -11.87 -15.16 -9.95
C MET A 340 -12.58 -14.24 -8.95
N LEU A 341 -12.18 -12.97 -8.87
CA LEU A 341 -12.84 -11.99 -8.00
C LEU A 341 -14.31 -11.78 -8.38
N PHE A 342 -14.62 -11.62 -9.67
CA PHE A 342 -16.00 -11.42 -10.13
C PHE A 342 -16.88 -12.67 -10.03
N THR A 343 -16.29 -13.87 -9.83
CA THR A 343 -17.05 -15.09 -9.49
C THR A 343 -17.75 -14.97 -8.12
N ALA A 344 -17.22 -14.15 -7.21
CA ALA A 344 -17.90 -13.81 -5.95
C ALA A 344 -19.05 -12.80 -6.15
N VAL A 345 -18.93 -11.92 -7.15
CA VAL A 345 -19.86 -10.82 -7.43
C VAL A 345 -21.13 -11.29 -8.14
N THR A 346 -20.99 -12.07 -9.22
CA THR A 346 -22.12 -12.42 -10.09
C THR A 346 -23.26 -13.16 -9.40
N PRO A 347 -23.05 -14.08 -8.42
CA PRO A 347 -24.14 -14.70 -7.68
C PRO A 347 -24.92 -13.71 -6.81
N LEU A 348 -24.23 -12.72 -6.21
CA LEU A 348 -24.86 -11.66 -5.43
C LEU A 348 -25.67 -10.76 -6.37
N TRP A 349 -25.10 -10.36 -7.50
CA TRP A 349 -25.81 -9.60 -8.54
C TRP A 349 -27.06 -10.32 -9.05
N ALA A 350 -26.98 -11.62 -9.29
CA ALA A 350 -28.14 -12.42 -9.69
C ALA A 350 -29.23 -12.42 -8.61
N HIS A 351 -28.84 -12.46 -7.33
CA HIS A 351 -29.77 -12.40 -6.21
C HIS A 351 -30.49 -11.04 -6.13
N LEU A 352 -29.75 -9.95 -6.32
CA LEU A 352 -30.29 -8.58 -6.42
C LEU A 352 -31.13 -8.35 -7.69
N GLY A 353 -31.02 -9.24 -8.69
CA GLY A 353 -31.66 -9.09 -9.98
C GLY A 353 -30.97 -8.08 -10.89
N ILE A 354 -29.70 -7.77 -10.62
CA ILE A 354 -28.84 -6.97 -11.50
C ILE A 354 -28.62 -7.74 -12.80
N VAL A 355 -28.31 -9.04 -12.68
CA VAL A 355 -28.27 -10.00 -13.77
C VAL A 355 -29.37 -11.05 -13.59
N ASP A 356 -29.76 -11.70 -14.68
CA ASP A 356 -30.67 -12.85 -14.61
C ASP A 356 -29.91 -14.18 -14.38
N ARG A 357 -30.62 -15.31 -14.47
CA ARG A 357 -30.01 -16.63 -14.25
C ARG A 357 -29.03 -17.07 -15.35
N ALA A 358 -29.06 -16.40 -16.50
CA ALA A 358 -28.12 -16.60 -17.59
C ALA A 358 -27.01 -15.53 -17.56
N GLU A 359 -26.87 -14.83 -16.43
CA GLU A 359 -25.87 -13.77 -16.22
C GLU A 359 -26.04 -12.62 -17.22
N VAL A 360 -27.26 -12.38 -17.67
CA VAL A 360 -27.57 -11.28 -18.59
C VAL A 360 -28.03 -10.06 -17.81
N LEU A 361 -27.45 -8.89 -18.12
CA LEU A 361 -27.80 -7.62 -17.49
C LEU A 361 -29.30 -7.32 -17.68
N THR A 362 -30.00 -7.05 -16.57
CA THR A 362 -31.42 -6.72 -16.57
C THR A 362 -31.65 -5.20 -16.65
N PRO A 363 -32.88 -4.74 -16.93
CA PRO A 363 -33.23 -3.32 -16.78
C PRO A 363 -32.99 -2.78 -15.36
N LEU A 364 -33.17 -3.61 -14.33
CA LEU A 364 -32.87 -3.25 -12.94
C LEU A 364 -31.36 -3.04 -12.73
N GLY A 365 -30.53 -3.92 -13.26
CA GLY A 365 -29.08 -3.77 -13.23
C GLY A 365 -28.62 -2.52 -13.98
N TRP A 366 -29.15 -2.30 -15.19
CA TRP A 366 -28.80 -1.13 -16.01
C TRP A 366 -29.13 0.21 -15.35
N TRP A 367 -30.29 0.29 -14.69
CA TRP A 367 -30.69 1.49 -13.94
C TRP A 367 -29.94 1.64 -12.61
N GLY A 368 -29.74 0.54 -11.89
CA GLY A 368 -29.35 0.57 -10.49
C GLY A 368 -27.85 0.48 -10.22
N LEU A 369 -27.07 -0.23 -11.05
CA LEU A 369 -25.61 -0.37 -10.87
C LEU A 369 -24.87 0.97 -10.81
N PRO A 370 -25.01 1.90 -11.79
CA PRO A 370 -24.30 3.17 -11.73
C PRO A 370 -24.69 4.01 -10.51
N LYS A 371 -25.95 3.96 -10.09
CA LYS A 371 -26.43 4.64 -8.87
C LYS A 371 -25.88 4.01 -7.59
N ALA A 372 -25.68 2.69 -7.58
CA ALA A 372 -25.10 1.97 -6.46
C ALA A 372 -23.62 2.34 -6.29
N LEU A 373 -22.83 2.38 -7.38
CA LEU A 373 -21.43 2.82 -7.34
C LEU A 373 -21.32 4.30 -6.93
N GLU A 374 -22.15 5.17 -7.52
CA GLU A 374 -22.16 6.59 -7.12
C GLU A 374 -22.46 6.73 -5.62
N ARG A 375 -23.38 5.94 -5.07
CA ARG A 375 -23.72 5.95 -3.64
C ARG A 375 -22.58 5.42 -2.77
N ALA A 376 -21.90 4.36 -3.21
CA ALA A 376 -20.75 3.78 -2.53
C ALA A 376 -19.65 4.84 -2.34
N TRP A 377 -19.23 5.47 -3.44
CA TRP A 377 -18.09 6.39 -3.46
C TRP A 377 -18.43 7.85 -3.10
N SER A 378 -19.71 8.21 -3.01
CA SER A 378 -20.12 9.53 -2.50
C SER A 378 -20.21 9.57 -0.98
N SER A 379 -20.22 8.41 -0.33
CA SER A 379 -20.28 8.26 1.12
C SER A 379 -18.87 8.02 1.64
N GLY A 380 -17.98 9.02 1.48
CA GLY A 380 -16.61 8.94 2.02
C GLY A 380 -16.62 8.58 3.51
N PRO A 381 -15.51 8.01 4.04
CA PRO A 381 -15.47 7.46 5.39
C PRO A 381 -15.97 8.50 6.38
N ALA A 382 -17.01 8.15 7.14
CA ALA A 382 -17.38 8.92 8.31
C ALA A 382 -16.23 8.79 9.30
N LEU A 383 -15.29 9.75 9.25
CA LEU A 383 -14.27 9.92 10.28
C LEU A 383 -14.96 9.85 11.64
N PRO A 384 -14.57 8.92 12.54
CA PRO A 384 -15.06 8.94 13.91
C PRO A 384 -14.57 10.24 14.58
N ASP A 385 -15.51 10.98 15.16
CA ASP A 385 -15.27 12.18 15.99
C ASP A 385 -14.36 11.91 17.20
#